data_AF-A0AAW1G5G4-F1
#
_entry.id   AF-A0AAW1G5G4-F1
#
_cell.length_a   1.000
_cell.length_b   1.000
_cell.length_c   1.000
_cell.angle_alpha   90.00
_cell.angle_beta   90.00
_cell.angle_gamma   90.00
#
_symmetry.space_group_name_H-M   'P 1'
#
loop_
_entity.id
_entity.type
_entity.pdbx_description
1 polymer ?
#
loop_
_entity_poly.entity_id
_entity_poly.type
_entity_poly.pdbx_seq_one_letter_code
_entity_poly.pdbx_strand_id
1 'polypeptide(L)'
;MELKVLVEGVVRVVCGLSLNTSCQDVVIALAQSLGQTGRYILIVTLRGKERQLVADDCPLQHLSQLGQLAAEVQFVLRRTGPSSSDGQDQQEPEPHSLGSSAHPKRTNPNRAWSPSPRASPEPRASPVSFLDPHISPKEEVFRQILQQQRRLQDLGIQLQSLEREAEVWERSAAEVPGLSPVAEEELEELEQRLRQSEADLMLRKKWEEELQAEEDREEDMRARLQQLHSSMDAHGHQMEELQARSAQLERDVQLGAHRQSARADPRQPEEALRPLKEELHHRRQQAEDLEAALSRTQRDLQTKEAKLQGRQEMIEELNKELRQCKLQQFILQTGGPDQINLPVTDVYLSNAGITE
;
A
#
# COMPACT_ATOMS: atom_id res chain seq x y z
N MET A 1 -25.06 1.50 -20.17
CA MET A 1 -25.03 1.86 -18.74
C MET A 1 -25.93 3.07 -18.53
N GLU A 2 -26.25 3.41 -17.28
CA GLU A 2 -27.08 4.57 -16.95
C GLU A 2 -26.37 5.46 -15.93
N LEU A 3 -26.63 6.77 -15.99
CA LEU A 3 -26.06 7.77 -15.07
C LEU A 3 -27.17 8.62 -14.47
N LYS A 4 -27.18 8.76 -13.15
CA LYS A 4 -28.12 9.62 -12.42
C LYS A 4 -27.50 11.01 -12.25
N VAL A 5 -28.17 12.03 -12.76
CA VAL A 5 -27.71 13.43 -12.71
C VAL A 5 -28.81 14.30 -12.13
N LEU A 6 -28.48 15.08 -11.11
CA LEU A 6 -29.34 16.09 -10.52
C LEU A 6 -29.30 17.36 -11.38
N VAL A 7 -30.45 17.77 -11.88
CA VAL A 7 -30.61 18.96 -12.73
C VAL A 7 -31.71 19.82 -12.15
N GLU A 8 -31.39 21.05 -11.74
CA GLU A 8 -32.36 21.99 -11.14
C GLU A 8 -33.16 21.37 -9.97
N GLY A 9 -32.50 20.51 -9.16
CA GLY A 9 -33.13 19.82 -8.03
C GLY A 9 -33.90 18.53 -8.37
N VAL A 10 -33.98 18.15 -9.65
CA VAL A 10 -34.65 16.92 -10.10
C VAL A 10 -33.63 15.90 -10.59
N VAL A 11 -33.73 14.66 -10.10
CA VAL A 11 -32.87 13.55 -10.57
C VAL A 11 -33.36 13.07 -11.94
N ARG A 12 -32.47 13.13 -12.94
CA ARG A 12 -32.68 12.59 -14.29
C ARG A 12 -31.74 11.42 -14.53
N VAL A 13 -32.18 10.48 -15.35
CA VAL A 13 -31.39 9.30 -15.73
C VAL A 13 -31.01 9.41 -17.20
N VAL A 14 -29.72 9.37 -17.49
CA VAL A 14 -29.19 9.31 -18.86
C VAL A 14 -28.86 7.85 -19.18
N CYS A 15 -29.63 7.26 -20.09
CA CYS A 15 -29.45 5.88 -20.54
C CYS A 15 -28.60 5.80 -21.81
N GLY A 16 -27.98 4.64 -22.06
CA GLY A 16 -27.23 4.38 -23.31
C GLY A 16 -25.77 4.81 -23.27
N LEU A 17 -25.25 5.13 -22.08
CA LEU A 17 -23.86 5.56 -21.90
C LEU A 17 -22.88 4.39 -21.85
N SER A 18 -21.63 4.65 -22.22
CA SER A 18 -20.48 3.75 -22.18
C SER A 18 -19.33 4.36 -21.39
N LEU A 19 -18.31 3.55 -21.05
CA LEU A 19 -17.15 4.01 -20.28
C LEU A 19 -16.31 5.08 -21.00
N ASN A 20 -16.44 5.19 -22.33
CA ASN A 20 -15.77 6.18 -23.18
C ASN A 20 -16.69 7.34 -23.60
N THR A 21 -17.90 7.45 -23.06
CA THR A 21 -18.75 8.62 -23.32
C THR A 21 -18.18 9.83 -22.59
N SER A 22 -17.94 10.92 -23.30
CA SER A 22 -17.38 12.14 -22.71
C SER A 22 -18.40 12.88 -21.86
N CYS A 23 -17.91 13.67 -20.91
CA CYS A 23 -18.70 14.58 -20.08
C CYS A 23 -19.44 15.58 -20.97
N GLN A 24 -18.78 16.06 -22.03
CA GLN A 24 -19.39 16.92 -23.03
C GLN A 24 -20.63 16.28 -23.66
N ASP A 25 -20.57 15.02 -24.10
CA ASP A 25 -21.70 14.34 -24.73
C ASP A 25 -22.88 14.18 -23.75
N VAL A 26 -22.58 13.86 -22.48
CA VAL A 26 -23.60 13.75 -21.42
C VAL A 26 -24.27 15.10 -21.16
N VAL A 27 -23.46 16.16 -21.05
CA VAL A 27 -23.95 17.53 -20.85
C VAL A 27 -24.82 17.99 -22.03
N ILE A 28 -24.40 17.71 -23.26
CA ILE A 28 -25.15 18.05 -24.48
C ILE A 28 -26.47 17.29 -24.49
N ALA A 29 -26.48 15.99 -24.24
CA ALA A 29 -27.69 15.17 -24.22
C ALA A 29 -28.69 15.67 -23.17
N LEU A 30 -28.20 16.02 -21.97
CA LEU A 30 -29.03 16.60 -20.92
C LEU A 30 -29.59 17.96 -21.34
N ALA A 31 -28.75 18.88 -21.82
CA ALA A 31 -29.17 20.21 -22.26
C ALA A 31 -30.20 20.16 -23.40
N GLN A 32 -30.01 19.26 -24.37
CA GLN A 32 -30.96 19.02 -25.46
C GLN A 32 -32.29 18.47 -24.95
N SER A 33 -32.27 17.52 -24.00
CA SER A 33 -33.49 16.96 -23.40
C SER A 33 -34.29 18.00 -22.59
N LEU A 34 -33.61 19.01 -22.06
CA LEU A 34 -34.21 20.14 -21.35
C LEU A 34 -34.71 21.24 -22.31
N GLY A 35 -34.34 21.19 -23.58
CA GLY A 35 -34.61 22.26 -24.54
C GLY A 35 -33.88 23.57 -24.23
N GLN A 36 -32.89 23.56 -23.35
CA GLN A 36 -32.16 24.74 -22.92
C GLN A 36 -30.71 24.69 -23.43
N THR A 37 -30.37 25.56 -24.38
CA THR A 37 -29.00 25.69 -24.87
C THR A 37 -28.21 26.69 -24.03
N GLY A 38 -26.99 26.34 -23.62
CA GLY A 38 -26.17 27.20 -22.77
C GLY A 38 -24.84 26.56 -22.41
N ARG A 39 -24.03 27.28 -21.62
CA ARG A 39 -22.82 26.72 -21.00
C ARG A 39 -23.23 26.00 -19.71
N TYR A 40 -22.87 24.73 -19.63
CA TYR A 40 -23.12 23.89 -18.48
C TYR A 40 -21.82 23.26 -18.03
N ILE A 41 -21.74 22.97 -16.74
CA ILE A 41 -20.68 22.20 -16.11
C ILE A 41 -21.32 21.01 -15.40
N LEU A 42 -20.65 19.87 -15.45
CA LEU A 42 -21.03 18.69 -14.69
C LEU A 42 -20.14 18.62 -13.45
N ILE A 43 -20.75 18.62 -12.28
CA ILE A 43 -20.07 18.59 -10.99
C ILE A 43 -20.29 17.22 -10.36
N VAL A 44 -19.25 16.64 -9.81
CA VAL A 44 -19.28 15.40 -9.03
C VAL A 44 -19.12 15.76 -7.57
N THR A 45 -20.08 15.37 -6.73
CA THR A 45 -20.03 15.59 -5.28
C THR A 45 -19.82 14.26 -4.56
N LEU A 46 -18.81 14.19 -3.70
CA LEU A 46 -18.49 13.03 -2.88
C LEU A 46 -18.23 13.49 -1.43
N ARG A 47 -19.08 13.07 -0.49
CA ARG A 47 -18.95 13.40 0.96
C ARG A 47 -18.72 14.90 1.23
N GLY A 48 -19.40 15.76 0.49
CA GLY A 48 -19.29 17.23 0.60
C GLY A 48 -18.13 17.87 -0.18
N LYS A 49 -17.28 17.09 -0.84
CA LYS A 49 -16.25 17.61 -1.77
C LYS A 49 -16.82 17.66 -3.18
N GLU A 50 -16.86 18.85 -3.78
CA GLU A 50 -17.31 19.05 -5.16
C GLU A 50 -16.11 19.14 -6.11
N ARG A 51 -16.16 18.41 -7.23
CA ARG A 51 -15.18 18.47 -8.32
C ARG A 51 -15.89 18.69 -9.65
N GLN A 52 -15.44 19.68 -10.40
CA GLN A 52 -15.93 19.92 -11.76
C GLN A 52 -15.26 18.96 -12.74
N LEU A 53 -16.04 18.37 -13.64
CA LEU A 53 -15.53 17.54 -14.73
C LEU A 53 -15.19 18.39 -15.95
N VAL A 54 -14.05 18.07 -16.58
CA VAL A 54 -13.62 18.66 -17.84
C VAL A 54 -14.42 18.04 -18.99
N ALA A 55 -14.48 18.70 -20.15
CA ALA A 55 -15.22 18.23 -21.33
C ALA A 55 -14.83 16.80 -21.77
N ASP A 56 -13.53 16.50 -21.74
CA ASP A 56 -12.96 15.21 -22.19
C ASP A 56 -13.06 14.10 -21.13
N ASP A 57 -13.45 14.42 -19.90
CA ASP A 57 -13.56 13.43 -18.82
C ASP A 57 -14.70 12.44 -19.08
N CYS A 58 -14.53 11.18 -18.70
CA CYS A 58 -15.59 10.18 -18.85
C CYS A 58 -16.30 9.94 -17.50
N PRO A 59 -17.55 10.41 -17.29
CA PRO A 59 -18.22 10.35 -15.98
C PRO A 59 -18.44 8.91 -15.48
N LEU A 60 -18.72 7.96 -16.37
CA LEU A 60 -18.83 6.53 -15.98
C LEU A 60 -17.48 5.90 -15.65
N GLN A 61 -16.40 6.34 -16.30
CA GLN A 61 -15.05 5.89 -15.95
C GLN A 61 -14.67 6.40 -14.55
N HIS A 62 -14.95 7.67 -14.24
CA HIS A 62 -14.79 8.23 -12.90
C HIS A 62 -15.62 7.48 -11.86
N LEU A 63 -16.88 7.15 -12.16
CA LEU A 63 -17.74 6.37 -11.27
C LEU A 63 -17.15 4.96 -11.04
N SER A 64 -16.63 4.31 -12.09
CA SER A 64 -16.00 2.98 -11.99
C SER A 64 -14.72 2.97 -11.15
N GLN A 65 -13.92 4.05 -11.21
CA GLN A 65 -12.69 4.19 -10.41
C GLN A 65 -12.97 4.33 -8.91
N LEU A 66 -14.14 4.87 -8.55
CA LEU A 66 -14.53 5.08 -7.15
C LEU A 66 -15.05 3.80 -6.46
N GLY A 67 -15.29 2.72 -7.21
CA GLY A 67 -15.61 1.39 -6.67
C GLY A 67 -16.76 1.42 -5.65
N GLN A 68 -16.46 1.06 -4.39
CA GLN A 68 -17.45 1.01 -3.31
C GLN A 68 -18.02 2.39 -2.93
N LEU A 69 -17.29 3.48 -3.20
CA LEU A 69 -17.75 4.85 -2.94
C LEU A 69 -18.72 5.36 -4.00
N ALA A 70 -18.89 4.64 -5.13
CA ALA A 70 -19.78 5.05 -6.22
C ALA A 70 -21.24 5.25 -5.80
N ALA A 71 -21.70 4.56 -4.75
CA ALA A 71 -23.06 4.69 -4.22
C ALA A 71 -23.33 6.06 -3.57
N GLU A 72 -22.29 6.75 -3.10
CA GLU A 72 -22.37 8.06 -2.44
C GLU A 72 -22.13 9.24 -3.40
N VAL A 73 -21.77 8.96 -4.65
CA VAL A 73 -21.45 9.98 -5.64
C VAL A 73 -22.74 10.55 -6.22
N GLN A 74 -22.83 11.88 -6.27
CA GLN A 74 -23.90 12.57 -6.98
C GLN A 74 -23.31 13.42 -8.11
N PHE A 75 -23.93 13.30 -9.30
CA PHE A 75 -23.62 14.18 -10.43
C PHE A 75 -24.63 15.31 -10.44
N VAL A 76 -24.17 16.55 -10.53
CA VAL A 76 -25.01 17.76 -10.55
C VAL A 76 -24.69 18.55 -11.81
N LEU A 77 -25.70 18.82 -12.62
CA LEU A 77 -25.56 19.69 -13.78
C LEU A 77 -25.85 21.13 -13.37
N ARG A 78 -24.86 22.01 -13.51
CA ARG A 78 -25.00 23.45 -13.21
C ARG A 78 -24.81 24.28 -14.47
N ARG A 79 -25.70 25.25 -14.66
CA ARG A 79 -25.60 26.22 -15.76
C ARG A 79 -24.68 27.37 -15.37
N THR A 80 -23.74 27.72 -16.23
CA THR A 80 -22.73 28.79 -16.01
C THR A 80 -22.85 29.95 -17.01
N GLY A 81 -23.69 29.84 -18.04
CA GLY A 81 -23.94 30.91 -19.01
C GLY A 81 -25.29 31.60 -18.83
N PRO A 82 -25.42 32.90 -19.16
CA PRO A 82 -26.67 33.65 -19.00
C PRO A 82 -27.80 33.03 -19.83
N SER A 83 -28.95 32.79 -19.19
CA SER A 83 -30.17 32.37 -19.85
C SER A 83 -30.74 33.49 -20.71
N SER A 84 -30.91 33.24 -22.01
CA SER A 84 -31.84 34.00 -22.83
C SER A 84 -33.28 33.57 -22.52
N SER A 85 -33.71 33.72 -21.27
CA SER A 85 -35.11 33.71 -20.83
C SER A 85 -35.15 34.08 -19.34
N ASP A 86 -35.42 35.37 -19.12
CA ASP A 86 -36.21 35.98 -18.04
C ASP A 86 -36.06 35.52 -16.58
N GLY A 87 -35.77 36.49 -15.71
CA GLY A 87 -36.56 36.71 -14.49
C GLY A 87 -36.12 36.12 -13.14
N GLN A 88 -35.44 36.97 -12.35
CA GLN A 88 -35.60 37.21 -10.90
C GLN A 88 -34.97 36.29 -9.82
N ASP A 89 -34.11 36.95 -9.04
CA ASP A 89 -33.91 36.94 -7.58
C ASP A 89 -33.62 35.65 -6.81
N GLN A 90 -32.40 35.58 -6.25
CA GLN A 90 -32.20 36.00 -4.84
C GLN A 90 -30.71 36.29 -4.52
N GLN A 91 -30.51 37.47 -3.90
CA GLN A 91 -29.31 37.96 -3.20
C GLN A 91 -28.99 37.05 -1.99
N GLU A 92 -27.80 36.98 -1.41
CA GLU A 92 -27.01 38.03 -0.72
C GLU A 92 -25.74 37.36 -0.09
N PRO A 93 -24.88 38.02 0.71
CA PRO A 93 -23.82 38.98 0.42
C PRO A 93 -22.38 38.48 0.73
N GLU A 94 -21.38 39.11 0.12
CA GLU A 94 -19.99 39.16 0.62
C GLU A 94 -19.65 40.63 0.93
N PRO A 95 -19.24 41.01 2.16
CA PRO A 95 -18.85 42.37 2.47
C PRO A 95 -17.34 42.62 2.27
N HIS A 96 -17.08 43.53 1.33
CA HIS A 96 -16.25 44.73 1.48
C HIS A 96 -14.85 44.58 2.13
N SER A 97 -13.83 44.56 1.26
CA SER A 97 -12.49 45.05 1.55
C SER A 97 -12.34 46.49 1.04
N LEU A 98 -11.81 47.38 1.88
CA LEU A 98 -11.20 48.73 1.65
C LEU A 98 -11.47 49.52 2.96
N GLY A 99 -10.52 50.05 3.72
CA GLY A 99 -9.10 50.29 3.56
C GLY A 99 -8.64 51.27 4.65
N SER A 100 -7.37 51.69 4.56
CA SER A 100 -6.72 52.83 5.23
C SER A 100 -5.80 52.52 6.42
N SER A 101 -4.55 52.26 6.07
CA SER A 101 -3.39 53.13 6.35
C SER A 101 -3.51 54.16 7.48
N ALA A 102 -2.67 54.01 8.50
CA ALA A 102 -1.75 55.06 8.95
C ALA A 102 -0.70 54.49 9.94
N HIS A 103 0.56 54.42 9.50
CA HIS A 103 1.74 54.40 10.38
C HIS A 103 2.03 55.84 10.89
N PRO A 104 3.01 56.15 11.80
CA PRO A 104 4.08 55.29 12.32
C PRO A 104 4.55 55.52 13.81
N LYS A 105 5.56 54.70 14.18
CA LYS A 105 6.75 54.97 15.03
C LYS A 105 6.72 54.78 16.57
N ARG A 106 7.60 53.84 17.00
CA ARG A 106 8.63 53.91 18.08
C ARG A 106 8.09 54.13 19.52
N THR A 107 8.44 53.38 20.56
CA THR A 107 9.77 53.15 21.16
C THR A 107 9.68 52.06 22.25
N ASN A 108 10.67 51.15 22.35
CA ASN A 108 11.00 50.42 23.59
C ASN A 108 11.58 51.43 24.63
N PRO A 109 11.50 51.23 25.96
CA PRO A 109 12.12 50.06 26.61
C PRO A 109 11.47 49.52 27.91
N ASN A 110 11.94 48.34 28.29
CA ASN A 110 12.18 47.79 29.64
C ASN A 110 11.51 48.48 30.83
N ARG A 111 10.91 47.67 31.72
CA ARG A 111 11.45 47.42 33.08
C ARG A 111 10.50 46.51 33.86
N ALA A 112 11.01 45.35 34.27
CA ALA A 112 10.40 44.46 35.23
C ALA A 112 10.23 45.16 36.59
N TRP A 113 9.10 44.94 37.26
CA TRP A 113 8.97 45.19 38.70
C TRP A 113 8.00 44.19 39.32
N SER A 114 8.56 43.20 40.00
CA SER A 114 7.92 42.42 41.05
C SER A 114 8.16 43.14 42.38
N PRO A 115 7.24 43.09 43.35
CA PRO A 115 7.63 43.20 44.74
C PRO A 115 7.19 41.95 45.52
N SER A 116 8.19 41.17 45.93
CA SER A 116 8.10 40.27 47.06
C SER A 116 8.92 40.84 48.23
N PRO A 117 8.65 40.39 49.47
CA PRO A 117 8.73 41.20 50.67
C PRO A 117 10.06 41.04 51.43
N ARG A 118 10.22 41.90 52.44
CA ARG A 118 11.09 41.71 53.63
C ARG A 118 12.59 41.56 53.35
N ALA A 119 13.30 42.66 53.60
CA ALA A 119 14.63 42.60 54.19
C ALA A 119 14.75 43.75 55.22
N SER A 120 15.01 43.38 56.47
CA SER A 120 15.36 44.29 57.56
C SER A 120 16.61 45.12 57.22
N PRO A 121 16.72 46.35 57.74
CA PRO A 121 18.01 46.96 58.00
C PRO A 121 18.34 46.94 59.51
N GLU A 122 19.48 46.35 59.86
CA GLU A 122 20.26 46.80 61.01
C GLU A 122 20.66 48.27 60.83
N PRO A 123 20.81 49.01 61.94
CA PRO A 123 21.89 49.98 62.04
C PRO A 123 22.86 49.58 63.15
N ARG A 124 24.11 49.33 62.74
CA ARG A 124 25.27 49.44 63.63
C ARG A 124 25.44 50.88 64.06
N ALA A 125 25.39 51.11 65.37
CA ALA A 125 26.16 52.15 66.06
C ALA A 125 26.29 51.76 67.54
N SER A 126 27.46 51.26 67.93
CA SER A 126 27.93 51.24 69.32
C SER A 126 28.11 52.69 69.82
N PRO A 127 28.06 53.03 71.14
CA PRO A 127 28.92 52.35 72.11
C PRO A 127 28.45 52.25 73.59
N VAL A 128 29.22 51.42 74.31
CA VAL A 128 29.45 51.41 75.77
C VAL A 128 28.49 50.59 76.63
N SER A 129 28.85 49.33 76.92
CA SER A 129 28.49 48.67 78.18
C SER A 129 29.71 48.70 79.10
N PHE A 130 29.74 49.68 80.00
CA PHE A 130 30.50 49.53 81.23
C PHE A 130 29.77 48.50 82.09
N LEU A 131 30.48 47.43 82.41
CA LEU A 131 30.10 46.47 83.44
C LEU A 131 29.82 47.20 84.74
N ASP A 132 28.77 46.81 85.47
CA ASP A 132 28.86 46.83 86.93
C ASP A 132 28.24 45.54 87.53
N PRO A 133 28.92 44.89 88.48
CA PRO A 133 28.64 43.54 88.94
C PRO A 133 27.84 43.57 90.25
N HIS A 134 26.61 43.06 90.25
CA HIS A 134 25.90 42.48 91.40
C HIS A 134 24.45 42.22 90.98
N ILE A 135 24.21 41.16 90.21
CA ILE A 135 22.85 40.66 89.96
C ILE A 135 22.76 39.33 90.70
N SER A 136 21.95 39.29 91.75
CA SER A 136 21.67 38.06 92.51
C SER A 136 21.09 36.99 91.58
N PRO A 137 21.39 35.68 91.74
CA PRO A 137 20.82 34.64 90.88
C PRO A 137 19.28 34.64 90.89
N LYS A 138 18.66 35.13 91.97
CA LYS A 138 17.21 35.36 92.03
C LYS A 138 16.76 36.43 91.03
N GLU A 139 17.54 37.48 90.87
CA GLU A 139 17.25 38.61 89.99
C GLU A 139 17.44 38.25 88.52
N GLU A 140 18.39 37.36 88.19
CA GLU A 140 18.47 36.73 86.88
C GLU A 140 17.22 35.91 86.55
N VAL A 141 16.75 35.11 87.52
CA VAL A 141 15.52 34.31 87.38
C VAL A 141 14.31 35.22 87.21
N PHE A 142 14.20 36.33 87.97
CA PHE A 142 13.14 37.32 87.76
C PHE A 142 13.20 37.98 86.38
N ARG A 143 14.39 38.30 85.86
CA ARG A 143 14.55 38.80 84.48
C ARG A 143 14.12 37.76 83.45
N GLN A 144 14.49 36.50 83.63
CA GLN A 144 14.08 35.40 82.76
C GLN A 144 12.58 35.17 82.81
N ILE A 145 11.95 35.23 83.99
CA ILE A 145 10.49 35.14 84.15
C ILE A 145 9.80 36.28 83.41
N LEU A 146 10.27 37.52 83.57
CA LEU A 146 9.71 38.67 82.84
C LEU A 146 9.90 38.55 81.32
N GLN A 147 11.05 38.01 80.88
CA GLN A 147 11.31 37.73 79.46
C GLN A 147 10.38 36.64 78.92
N GLN A 148 10.18 35.56 79.69
CA GLN A 148 9.23 34.49 79.35
C GLN A 148 7.79 35.03 79.33
N GLN A 149 7.42 35.89 80.28
CA GLN A 149 6.10 36.50 80.36
C GLN A 149 5.83 37.41 79.16
N ARG A 150 6.83 38.19 78.72
CA ARG A 150 6.74 38.99 77.49
C ARG A 150 6.63 38.12 76.24
N ARG A 151 7.45 37.06 76.13
CA ARG A 151 7.40 36.14 74.98
C ARG A 151 6.07 35.40 74.87
N LEU A 152 5.49 35.00 76.00
CA LEU A 152 4.15 34.41 76.04
C LEU A 152 3.07 35.40 75.62
N GLN A 153 3.21 36.67 76.02
CA GLN A 153 2.30 37.73 75.59
C GLN A 153 2.39 37.96 74.06
N ASP A 154 3.60 38.01 73.50
CA ASP A 154 3.82 38.15 72.06
C ASP A 154 3.25 36.96 71.27
N LEU A 155 3.48 35.73 71.73
CA LEU A 155 2.90 34.52 71.13
C LEU A 155 1.38 34.50 71.25
N GLY A 156 0.82 34.97 72.37
CA GLY A 156 -0.62 35.11 72.55
C GLY A 156 -1.23 36.08 71.54
N ILE A 157 -0.55 37.19 71.24
CA ILE A 157 -0.99 38.13 70.20
C ILE A 157 -0.91 37.50 68.80
N GLN A 158 0.16 36.74 68.52
CA GLN A 158 0.31 36.03 67.23
C GLN A 158 -0.74 34.93 67.03
N LEU A 159 -1.06 34.17 68.07
CA LEU A 159 -2.15 33.19 68.02
C LEU A 159 -3.47 33.90 67.77
N GLN A 160 -3.77 34.98 68.47
CA GLN A 160 -4.99 35.74 68.21
C GLN A 160 -5.03 36.37 66.81
N SER A 161 -3.89 36.76 66.21
CA SER A 161 -3.89 37.24 64.82
C SER A 161 -4.15 36.10 63.84
N LEU A 162 -3.53 34.93 64.06
CA LEU A 162 -3.75 33.75 63.23
C LEU A 162 -5.16 33.17 63.41
N GLU A 163 -5.72 33.21 64.62
CA GLU A 163 -7.11 32.85 64.90
C GLU A 163 -8.06 33.80 64.18
N ARG A 164 -7.80 35.11 64.18
CA ARG A 164 -8.59 36.08 63.38
C ARG A 164 -8.44 35.85 61.88
N GLU A 165 -7.24 35.54 61.39
CA GLU A 165 -7.03 35.21 59.97
C GLU A 165 -7.75 33.91 59.59
N ALA A 166 -7.64 32.87 60.42
CA ALA A 166 -8.34 31.60 60.24
C ALA A 166 -9.86 31.80 60.29
N GLU A 167 -10.37 32.59 61.23
CA GLU A 167 -11.78 32.96 61.28
C GLU A 167 -12.21 33.78 60.06
N VAL A 168 -11.35 34.61 59.46
CA VAL A 168 -11.65 35.32 58.21
C VAL A 168 -11.66 34.34 57.04
N TRP A 169 -10.75 33.36 56.99
CA TRP A 169 -10.80 32.27 56.01
C TRP A 169 -12.02 31.36 56.18
N GLU A 170 -12.41 31.06 57.42
CA GLU A 170 -13.59 30.26 57.74
C GLU A 170 -14.88 31.04 57.50
N ARG A 171 -14.95 32.34 57.86
CA ARG A 171 -16.09 33.21 57.55
C ARG A 171 -16.18 33.47 56.06
N SER A 172 -15.08 33.69 55.35
CA SER A 172 -15.11 33.78 53.88
C SER A 172 -15.47 32.45 53.21
N ALA A 173 -15.19 31.31 53.84
CA ALA A 173 -15.67 30.00 53.40
C ALA A 173 -17.13 29.71 53.82
N ALA A 174 -17.65 30.33 54.89
CA ALA A 174 -18.99 30.08 55.44
C ALA A 174 -20.06 31.14 55.06
N GLU A 175 -19.66 32.39 54.80
CA GLU A 175 -20.46 33.47 54.20
C GLU A 175 -20.68 33.23 52.70
N VAL A 176 -20.02 32.24 52.13
CA VAL A 176 -20.34 31.65 50.83
C VAL A 176 -21.02 30.30 51.12
N PRO A 177 -22.37 30.25 51.20
CA PRO A 177 -23.10 28.99 51.30
C PRO A 177 -22.81 28.10 50.09
N GLY A 178 -21.98 27.07 50.30
CA GLY A 178 -21.41 26.28 49.20
C GLY A 178 -20.36 27.12 48.45
N LEU A 179 -19.43 26.51 47.75
CA LEU A 179 -18.63 27.25 46.77
C LEU A 179 -19.61 28.09 45.93
N SER A 180 -19.33 29.38 45.68
CA SER A 180 -20.18 30.21 44.83
C SER A 180 -20.56 29.36 43.61
N PRO A 181 -21.85 29.06 43.34
CA PRO A 181 -22.23 28.15 42.25
C PRO A 181 -21.58 28.55 40.91
N VAL A 182 -21.30 29.83 40.75
CA VAL A 182 -20.52 30.39 39.63
C VAL A 182 -19.09 29.82 39.52
N ALA A 183 -18.37 29.63 40.63
CA ALA A 183 -17.01 29.09 40.62
C ALA A 183 -16.99 27.56 40.42
N GLU A 184 -18.03 26.84 40.88
CA GLU A 184 -18.21 25.42 40.55
C GLU A 184 -18.57 25.24 39.08
N GLU A 185 -19.50 26.04 38.56
CA GLU A 185 -19.87 26.08 37.13
C GLU A 185 -18.65 26.43 36.26
N GLU A 186 -17.84 27.43 36.62
CA GLU A 186 -16.60 27.78 35.92
C GLU A 186 -15.59 26.63 35.93
N LEU A 187 -15.46 25.90 37.04
CA LEU A 187 -14.58 24.73 37.13
C LEU A 187 -15.09 23.58 36.24
N GLU A 188 -16.38 23.29 36.29
CA GLU A 188 -17.02 22.28 35.44
C GLU A 188 -16.87 22.61 33.94
N GLU A 189 -17.04 23.88 33.57
CA GLU A 189 -16.79 24.35 32.20
C GLU A 189 -15.33 24.13 31.78
N LEU A 190 -14.37 24.46 32.65
CA LEU A 190 -12.95 24.25 32.37
C LEU A 190 -12.60 22.78 32.25
N GLU A 191 -13.15 21.93 33.11
CA GLU A 191 -12.97 20.48 33.01
C GLU A 191 -13.58 19.94 31.72
N GLN A 192 -14.76 20.42 31.32
CA GLN A 192 -15.39 20.03 30.07
C GLN A 192 -14.58 20.49 28.87
N ARG A 193 -14.03 21.71 28.89
CA ARG A 193 -13.10 22.22 27.88
C ARG A 193 -11.79 21.43 27.83
N LEU A 194 -11.27 20.99 28.98
CA LEU A 194 -10.09 20.13 29.04
C LEU A 194 -10.39 18.77 28.38
N ARG A 195 -11.52 18.13 28.71
CA ARG A 195 -11.96 16.88 28.09
C ARG A 195 -12.16 17.02 26.58
N GLN A 196 -12.72 18.14 26.12
CA GLN A 196 -12.87 18.46 24.70
C GLN A 196 -11.49 18.64 24.02
N SER A 197 -10.60 19.41 24.65
CA SER A 197 -9.23 19.62 24.16
C SER A 197 -8.45 18.29 24.06
N GLU A 198 -8.58 17.42 25.05
CA GLU A 198 -7.99 16.07 25.04
C GLU A 198 -8.54 15.22 23.89
N ALA A 199 -9.86 15.24 23.68
CA ALA A 199 -10.48 14.52 22.56
C ALA A 199 -10.01 15.04 21.20
N ASP A 200 -9.93 16.37 21.04
CA ASP A 200 -9.44 17.01 19.82
C ASP A 200 -7.97 16.68 19.56
N LEU A 201 -7.13 16.64 20.60
CA LEU A 201 -5.72 16.27 20.48
C LEU A 201 -5.57 14.81 20.07
N MET A 202 -6.40 13.91 20.60
CA MET A 202 -6.44 12.52 20.17
C MET A 202 -6.89 12.37 18.71
N LEU A 203 -7.85 13.17 18.25
CA LEU A 203 -8.26 13.18 16.86
C LEU A 203 -7.14 13.71 15.94
N ARG A 204 -6.46 14.79 16.35
CA ARG A 204 -5.31 15.34 15.60
C ARG A 204 -4.20 14.31 15.43
N LYS A 205 -3.83 13.58 16.49
CA LYS A 205 -2.84 12.50 16.41
C LYS A 205 -3.20 11.42 15.39
N LYS A 206 -4.47 11.01 15.34
CA LYS A 206 -4.94 10.03 14.33
C LYS A 206 -4.78 10.57 12.91
N TRP A 207 -5.15 11.84 12.69
CA TRP A 207 -4.97 12.46 11.37
C TRP A 207 -3.50 12.67 11.02
N GLU A 208 -2.64 12.95 12.00
CA GLU A 208 -1.18 13.00 11.79
C GLU A 208 -0.63 11.64 11.39
N GLU A 209 -1.07 10.55 12.03
CA GLU A 209 -0.71 9.17 11.66
C GLU A 209 -1.22 8.81 10.25
N GLU A 210 -2.46 9.17 9.92
CA GLU A 210 -3.02 8.95 8.58
C GLU A 210 -2.29 9.77 7.50
N LEU A 211 -1.95 11.03 7.80
CA LEU A 211 -1.18 11.88 6.91
C LEU A 211 0.20 11.29 6.64
N GLN A 212 0.91 10.88 7.70
CA GLN A 212 2.22 10.24 7.56
C GLN A 212 2.14 8.97 6.72
N ALA A 213 1.13 8.14 6.96
CA ALA A 213 0.93 6.92 6.18
C ALA A 213 0.60 7.21 4.71
N GLU A 214 -0.07 8.31 4.39
CA GLU A 214 -0.29 8.73 3.00
C GLU A 214 0.98 9.30 2.35
N GLU A 215 1.79 10.06 3.09
CA GLU A 215 3.10 10.52 2.62
C GLU A 215 4.01 9.34 2.27
N ASP A 216 4.10 8.33 3.14
CA ASP A 216 4.88 7.11 2.91
C ASP A 216 4.38 6.36 1.64
N ARG A 217 3.06 6.27 1.45
CA ARG A 217 2.47 5.67 0.23
C ARG A 217 2.80 6.48 -1.02
N GLU A 218 2.80 7.81 -0.92
CA GLU A 218 3.16 8.69 -2.02
C GLU A 218 4.63 8.52 -2.40
N GLU A 219 5.52 8.45 -1.42
CA GLU A 219 6.95 8.18 -1.63
C GLU A 219 7.17 6.83 -2.33
N ASP A 220 6.49 5.77 -1.88
CA ASP A 220 6.52 4.46 -2.52
C ASP A 220 6.05 4.52 -3.99
N MET A 221 4.96 5.24 -4.26
CA MET A 221 4.47 5.42 -5.62
C MET A 221 5.47 6.21 -6.48
N ARG A 222 6.07 7.28 -5.94
CA ARG A 222 7.10 8.07 -6.62
C ARG A 222 8.32 7.20 -6.95
N ALA A 223 8.76 6.35 -6.02
CA ALA A 223 9.86 5.41 -6.26
C ALA A 223 9.52 4.39 -7.37
N ARG A 224 8.32 3.81 -7.36
CA ARG A 224 7.84 2.90 -8.42
C ARG A 224 7.76 3.60 -9.77
N LEU A 225 7.30 4.85 -9.81
CA LEU A 225 7.28 5.64 -11.03
C LEU A 225 8.71 5.87 -11.53
N GLN A 226 9.66 6.27 -10.69
CA GLN A 226 11.06 6.44 -11.09
C GLN A 226 11.67 5.14 -11.64
N GLN A 227 11.34 4.00 -11.02
CA GLN A 227 11.74 2.69 -11.52
C GLN A 227 11.15 2.39 -12.91
N LEU A 228 9.88 2.70 -13.15
CA LEU A 228 9.25 2.53 -14.46
C LEU A 228 9.85 3.47 -15.52
N HIS A 229 10.16 4.72 -15.16
CA HIS A 229 10.82 5.64 -16.09
C HIS A 229 12.21 5.13 -16.46
N SER A 230 13.02 4.72 -15.48
CA SER A 230 14.35 4.15 -15.76
C SER A 230 14.31 2.85 -16.57
N SER A 231 13.31 1.98 -16.37
CA SER A 231 13.14 0.79 -17.21
C SER A 231 12.68 1.13 -18.62
N MET A 232 11.79 2.10 -18.78
CA MET A 232 11.37 2.62 -20.08
C MET A 232 12.56 3.24 -20.83
N ASP A 233 13.40 4.03 -20.17
CA ASP A 233 14.61 4.62 -20.77
C ASP A 233 15.61 3.52 -21.18
N ALA A 234 15.80 2.50 -20.34
CA ALA A 234 16.65 1.35 -20.68
C ALA A 234 16.12 0.60 -21.90
N HIS A 235 14.81 0.37 -22.00
CA HIS A 235 14.20 -0.22 -23.19
C HIS A 235 14.29 0.71 -24.40
N GLY A 236 14.18 2.03 -24.21
CA GLY A 236 14.41 3.03 -25.25
C GLY A 236 15.80 2.91 -25.85
N HIS A 237 16.84 2.88 -25.01
CA HIS A 237 18.22 2.70 -25.46
C HIS A 237 18.46 1.35 -26.15
N GLN A 238 17.85 0.26 -25.66
CA GLN A 238 17.92 -1.04 -26.33
C GLN A 238 17.29 -1.00 -27.73
N MET A 239 16.15 -0.32 -27.88
CA MET A 239 15.50 -0.14 -29.16
C MET A 239 16.35 0.70 -30.12
N GLU A 240 16.94 1.80 -29.65
CA GLU A 240 17.87 2.62 -30.42
C GLU A 240 19.09 1.82 -30.87
N GLU A 241 19.65 0.99 -29.99
CA GLU A 241 20.78 0.13 -30.32
C GLU A 241 20.40 -0.92 -31.39
N LEU A 242 19.26 -1.58 -31.24
CA LEU A 242 18.76 -2.54 -32.22
C LEU A 242 18.47 -1.87 -33.57
N GLN A 243 17.92 -0.66 -33.57
CA GLN A 243 17.70 0.14 -34.77
C GLN A 243 19.03 0.50 -35.44
N ALA A 244 20.03 0.94 -34.68
CA ALA A 244 21.37 1.24 -35.22
C ALA A 244 22.03 0.00 -35.83
N ARG A 245 21.91 -1.16 -35.16
CA ARG A 245 22.40 -2.46 -35.67
C ARG A 245 21.66 -2.89 -36.93
N SER A 246 20.33 -2.74 -36.99
CA SER A 246 19.53 -3.02 -38.20
C SER A 246 19.98 -2.14 -39.36
N ALA A 247 20.09 -0.83 -39.14
CA ALA A 247 20.54 0.12 -40.15
C ALA A 247 21.98 -0.18 -40.63
N GLN A 248 22.85 -0.66 -39.75
CA GLN A 248 24.19 -1.13 -40.12
C GLN A 248 24.11 -2.36 -41.03
N LEU A 249 23.36 -3.39 -40.63
CA LEU A 249 23.17 -4.60 -41.42
C LEU A 249 22.55 -4.31 -42.78
N GLU A 250 21.56 -3.43 -42.85
CA GLU A 250 20.96 -2.98 -44.12
C GLU A 250 21.99 -2.34 -45.04
N ARG A 251 22.83 -1.45 -44.50
CA ARG A 251 23.94 -0.85 -45.25
C ARG A 251 24.94 -1.90 -45.74
N ASP A 252 25.28 -2.88 -44.90
CA ASP A 252 26.21 -3.95 -45.27
C ASP A 252 25.62 -4.89 -46.33
N VAL A 253 24.33 -5.21 -46.25
CA VAL A 253 23.60 -5.98 -47.26
C VAL A 253 23.55 -5.22 -48.58
N GLN A 254 23.25 -3.92 -48.55
CA GLN A 254 23.28 -3.08 -49.74
C GLN A 254 24.69 -3.07 -50.36
N LEU A 255 25.74 -2.81 -49.58
CA LEU A 255 27.12 -2.84 -50.07
C LEU A 255 27.51 -4.21 -50.63
N GLY A 256 27.08 -5.30 -49.98
CA GLY A 256 27.23 -6.67 -50.45
C GLY A 256 26.57 -6.91 -51.81
N ALA A 257 25.31 -6.48 -51.96
CA ALA A 257 24.57 -6.59 -53.22
C ALA A 257 25.24 -5.79 -54.36
N HIS A 258 25.72 -4.57 -54.07
CA HIS A 258 26.45 -3.76 -55.04
C HIS A 258 27.79 -4.40 -55.44
N ARG A 259 28.55 -4.95 -54.49
CA ARG A 259 29.80 -5.68 -54.76
C ARG A 259 29.57 -6.96 -55.57
N GLN A 260 28.52 -7.72 -55.26
CA GLN A 260 28.17 -8.93 -56.00
C GLN A 260 27.71 -8.62 -57.42
N SER A 261 26.90 -7.57 -57.61
CA SER A 261 26.50 -7.09 -58.94
C SER A 261 27.69 -6.62 -59.77
N ALA A 262 28.65 -5.91 -59.16
CA ALA A 262 29.86 -5.44 -59.84
C ALA A 262 30.89 -6.55 -60.15
N ARG A 263 30.83 -7.70 -59.45
CA ARG A 263 31.77 -8.82 -59.59
C ARG A 263 31.15 -10.06 -60.27
N ALA A 264 29.89 -9.99 -60.67
CA ALA A 264 29.16 -11.12 -61.26
C ALA A 264 29.69 -11.45 -62.67
N ASP A 265 30.75 -12.25 -62.73
CA ASP A 265 30.87 -13.28 -63.77
C ASP A 265 30.16 -14.53 -63.24
N PRO A 266 28.98 -14.92 -63.76
CA PRO A 266 28.11 -15.95 -63.16
C PRO A 266 28.75 -17.34 -63.09
N ARG A 267 29.91 -17.57 -63.72
CA ARG A 267 30.57 -18.88 -63.83
C ARG A 267 31.50 -19.22 -62.65
N GLN A 268 32.14 -18.23 -62.04
CA GLN A 268 33.11 -18.46 -60.96
C GLN A 268 32.50 -19.00 -59.64
N PRO A 269 31.34 -18.53 -59.14
CA PRO A 269 30.76 -19.12 -57.93
C PRO A 269 30.23 -20.54 -58.19
N GLU A 270 29.72 -20.83 -59.39
CA GLU A 270 29.29 -22.18 -59.73
C GLU A 270 30.46 -23.17 -59.78
N GLU A 271 31.61 -22.76 -60.32
CA GLU A 271 32.84 -23.58 -60.37
C GLU A 271 33.39 -23.89 -58.98
N ALA A 272 33.39 -22.91 -58.07
CA ALA A 272 33.82 -23.14 -56.68
C ALA A 272 32.83 -24.02 -55.88
N LEU A 273 31.54 -24.00 -56.23
CA LEU A 273 30.51 -24.80 -55.57
C LEU A 273 30.42 -26.25 -56.08
N ARG A 274 30.93 -26.56 -57.30
CA ARG A 274 30.94 -27.94 -57.84
C ARG A 274 31.61 -28.97 -56.91
N PRO A 275 32.85 -28.78 -56.44
CA PRO A 275 33.50 -29.77 -55.57
C PRO A 275 32.77 -29.95 -54.23
N LEU A 276 32.20 -28.86 -53.68
CA LEU A 276 31.43 -28.93 -52.43
C LEU A 276 30.10 -29.69 -52.63
N LYS A 277 29.44 -29.52 -53.78
CA LYS A 277 28.25 -30.29 -54.15
C LYS A 277 28.56 -31.77 -54.33
N GLU A 278 29.69 -32.09 -54.94
CA GLU A 278 30.16 -33.47 -55.09
C GLU A 278 30.49 -34.11 -53.74
N GLU A 279 31.20 -33.40 -52.85
CA GLU A 279 31.48 -33.88 -51.48
C GLU A 279 30.18 -34.08 -50.67
N LEU A 280 29.22 -33.15 -50.74
CA LEU A 280 27.92 -33.31 -50.08
C LEU A 280 27.14 -34.51 -50.64
N HIS A 281 27.19 -34.74 -51.95
CA HIS A 281 26.55 -35.89 -52.56
C HIS A 281 27.20 -37.19 -52.10
N HIS A 282 28.53 -37.22 -52.03
CA HIS A 282 29.27 -38.36 -51.51
C HIS A 282 28.94 -38.63 -50.04
N ARG A 283 28.91 -37.60 -49.19
CA ARG A 283 28.52 -37.71 -47.78
C ARG A 283 27.08 -38.19 -47.62
N ARG A 284 26.16 -37.75 -48.48
CA ARG A 284 24.77 -38.21 -48.47
C ARG A 284 24.68 -39.69 -48.83
N GLN A 285 25.36 -40.13 -49.88
CA GLN A 285 25.41 -41.54 -50.26
C GLN A 285 26.01 -42.40 -49.13
N GLN A 286 27.09 -41.94 -48.50
CA GLN A 286 27.67 -42.63 -47.33
C GLN A 286 26.67 -42.73 -46.17
N ALA A 287 25.89 -41.69 -45.90
CA ALA A 287 24.86 -41.72 -44.86
C ALA A 287 23.73 -42.71 -45.21
N GLU A 288 23.27 -42.72 -46.47
CA GLU A 288 22.28 -43.68 -46.98
C GLU A 288 22.79 -45.13 -46.84
N ASP A 289 24.06 -45.40 -47.17
CA ASP A 289 24.68 -46.72 -47.02
C ASP A 289 24.78 -47.15 -45.54
N LEU A 290 25.16 -46.23 -44.65
CA LEU A 290 25.23 -46.48 -43.22
C LEU A 290 23.83 -46.72 -42.62
N GLU A 291 22.82 -45.95 -43.03
CA GLU A 291 21.44 -46.16 -42.61
C GLU A 291 20.90 -47.51 -43.10
N ALA A 292 21.21 -47.90 -44.34
CA ALA A 292 20.88 -49.21 -44.85
C ALA A 292 21.55 -50.33 -44.02
N ALA A 293 22.83 -50.17 -43.65
CA ALA A 293 23.53 -51.11 -42.79
C ALA A 293 22.92 -51.19 -41.38
N LEU A 294 22.60 -50.05 -40.76
CA LEU A 294 21.92 -49.98 -39.45
C LEU A 294 20.55 -50.65 -39.50
N SER A 295 19.78 -50.46 -40.58
CA SER A 295 18.49 -51.11 -40.73
C SER A 295 18.62 -52.63 -40.83
N ARG A 296 19.69 -53.14 -41.48
CA ARG A 296 19.95 -54.58 -41.57
C ARG A 296 20.29 -55.16 -40.20
N THR A 297 21.20 -54.52 -39.47
CA THR A 297 21.58 -54.97 -38.12
C THR A 297 20.40 -54.88 -37.15
N GLN A 298 19.54 -53.87 -37.26
CA GLN A 298 18.33 -53.76 -36.45
C GLN A 298 17.34 -54.90 -36.73
N ARG A 299 17.11 -55.26 -38.00
CA ARG A 299 16.28 -56.43 -38.33
C ARG A 299 16.87 -57.71 -37.76
N ASP A 300 18.19 -57.90 -37.91
CA ASP A 300 18.88 -59.06 -37.35
C ASP A 300 18.70 -59.13 -35.83
N LEU A 301 18.89 -58.01 -35.11
CA LEU A 301 18.65 -57.93 -33.67
C LEU A 301 17.21 -58.30 -33.30
N GLN A 302 16.21 -57.75 -33.98
CA GLN A 302 14.79 -58.09 -33.76
C GLN A 302 14.53 -59.59 -33.95
N THR A 303 15.13 -60.22 -34.98
CA THR A 303 14.98 -61.68 -35.16
C THR A 303 15.62 -62.48 -34.03
N LYS A 304 16.74 -62.00 -33.47
CA LYS A 304 17.41 -62.65 -32.33
C LYS A 304 16.64 -62.44 -31.03
N GLU A 305 16.08 -61.25 -30.82
CA GLU A 305 15.21 -60.94 -29.68
C GLU A 305 13.96 -61.82 -29.69
N ALA A 306 13.27 -61.96 -30.82
CA ALA A 306 12.11 -62.85 -30.95
C ALA A 306 12.47 -64.31 -30.63
N LYS A 307 13.65 -64.78 -31.09
CA LYS A 307 14.15 -66.12 -30.75
C LYS A 307 14.47 -66.27 -29.26
N LEU A 308 14.99 -65.24 -28.62
CA LEU A 308 15.26 -65.23 -27.18
C LEU A 308 13.95 -65.23 -26.37
N GLN A 309 12.95 -64.45 -26.78
CA GLN A 309 11.62 -64.45 -26.16
C GLN A 309 10.96 -65.84 -26.24
N GLY A 310 10.97 -66.47 -27.42
CA GLY A 310 10.43 -67.84 -27.55
C GLY A 310 11.18 -68.86 -26.67
N ARG A 311 12.51 -68.72 -26.52
CA ARG A 311 13.27 -69.56 -25.56
C ARG A 311 12.90 -69.27 -24.11
N GLN A 312 12.62 -68.02 -23.75
CA GLN A 312 12.21 -67.63 -22.41
C GLN A 312 10.82 -68.20 -22.06
N GLU A 313 9.86 -68.12 -22.98
CA GLU A 313 8.54 -68.74 -22.82
C GLU A 313 8.64 -70.25 -22.63
N MET A 314 9.47 -70.92 -23.43
CA MET A 314 9.76 -72.36 -23.28
C MET A 314 10.36 -72.68 -21.90
N ILE A 315 11.28 -71.87 -21.39
CA ILE A 315 11.83 -72.03 -20.04
C ILE A 315 10.74 -71.84 -18.97
N GLU A 316 9.83 -70.90 -19.16
CA GLU A 316 8.71 -70.68 -18.23
C GLU A 316 7.72 -71.85 -18.23
N GLU A 317 7.42 -72.42 -19.39
CA GLU A 317 6.62 -73.64 -19.54
C GLU A 317 7.27 -74.83 -18.84
N LEU A 318 8.55 -75.09 -19.13
CA LEU A 318 9.31 -76.15 -18.47
C LEU A 318 9.39 -75.93 -16.94
N ASN A 319 9.48 -74.67 -16.48
CA ASN A 319 9.42 -74.36 -15.05
C ASN A 319 8.04 -74.63 -14.44
N LYS A 320 6.95 -74.36 -15.16
CA LYS A 320 5.58 -74.71 -14.74
C LYS A 320 5.43 -76.22 -14.64
N GLU A 321 5.88 -76.96 -15.65
CA GLU A 321 5.89 -78.43 -15.66
C GLU A 321 6.72 -78.98 -14.50
N LEU A 322 7.93 -78.48 -14.28
CA LEU A 322 8.78 -78.89 -13.16
C LEU A 322 8.10 -78.64 -11.81
N ARG A 323 7.40 -77.51 -11.63
CA ARG A 323 6.62 -77.22 -10.42
C ARG A 323 5.46 -78.19 -10.26
N GLN A 324 4.75 -78.51 -11.35
CA GLN A 324 3.68 -79.51 -11.33
C GLN A 324 4.21 -80.89 -10.94
N CYS A 325 5.33 -81.35 -11.51
CA CYS A 325 5.98 -82.61 -11.13
C CYS A 325 6.40 -82.61 -9.66
N LYS A 326 7.00 -81.51 -9.17
CA LYS A 326 7.36 -81.37 -7.74
C LYS A 326 6.13 -81.41 -6.83
N LEU A 327 5.03 -80.78 -7.23
CA LEU A 327 3.77 -80.80 -6.49
C LEU A 327 3.17 -82.21 -6.47
N GLN A 328 3.14 -82.90 -7.61
CA GLN A 328 2.70 -84.30 -7.69
C GLN A 328 3.56 -85.20 -6.80
N GLN A 329 4.88 -85.04 -6.82
CA GLN A 329 5.77 -85.77 -5.93
C GLN A 329 5.49 -85.48 -4.45
N PHE A 330 5.22 -84.22 -4.09
CA PHE A 330 4.84 -83.84 -2.74
C PHE A 330 3.51 -84.48 -2.32
N ILE A 331 2.50 -84.46 -3.20
CA ILE A 331 1.20 -85.12 -2.96
C ILE A 331 1.38 -86.62 -2.81
N LEU A 332 2.21 -87.29 -3.63
CA LEU A 332 2.51 -88.71 -3.48
C LEU A 332 3.26 -89.03 -2.18
N GLN A 333 4.09 -88.11 -1.69
CA GLN A 333 4.81 -88.26 -0.42
C GLN A 333 3.94 -87.95 0.81
N THR A 334 2.90 -87.12 0.68
CA THR A 334 2.00 -86.71 1.78
C THR A 334 0.61 -87.34 1.75
N GLY A 335 0.21 -87.91 0.61
CA GLY A 335 -0.97 -88.73 0.43
C GLY A 335 -0.67 -90.17 0.84
N GLY A 336 -1.25 -90.59 1.97
CA GLY A 336 -1.28 -92.00 2.37
C GLY A 336 -1.97 -92.87 1.29
N PRO A 337 -1.68 -94.17 1.25
CA PRO A 337 -2.09 -95.02 0.14
C PRO A 337 -3.59 -95.24 0.18
N ASP A 338 -4.33 -94.67 -0.76
CA ASP A 338 -5.50 -95.33 -1.34
C ASP A 338 -5.94 -94.68 -2.67
N GLN A 339 -5.56 -95.37 -3.75
CA GLN A 339 -6.30 -95.61 -5.01
C GLN A 339 -6.89 -94.42 -5.78
N ILE A 340 -6.46 -94.25 -7.04
CA ILE A 340 -7.26 -94.53 -8.26
C ILE A 340 -6.37 -94.32 -9.51
N ASN A 341 -6.33 -95.37 -10.34
CA ASN A 341 -5.75 -95.45 -11.69
C ASN A 341 -6.37 -94.43 -12.66
N LEU A 342 -5.59 -93.83 -13.57
CA LEU A 342 -5.74 -93.90 -15.05
C LEU A 342 -4.73 -92.97 -15.79
N PRO A 343 -4.54 -93.10 -17.12
CA PRO A 343 -3.28 -93.54 -17.70
C PRO A 343 -2.51 -92.43 -18.42
N VAL A 344 -1.21 -92.67 -18.57
CA VAL A 344 -0.31 -92.04 -19.55
C VAL A 344 -1.02 -91.96 -20.90
N THR A 345 -1.28 -90.75 -21.39
CA THR A 345 -1.73 -90.54 -22.77
C THR A 345 -0.71 -89.67 -23.49
N ASP A 346 -0.04 -90.32 -24.44
CA ASP A 346 0.65 -89.75 -25.58
C ASP A 346 -0.01 -88.48 -26.12
N VAL A 347 0.72 -87.36 -26.08
CA VAL A 347 0.70 -86.34 -27.15
C VAL A 347 2.10 -85.73 -27.26
N TYR A 348 3.07 -86.55 -27.66
CA TYR A 348 4.21 -86.04 -28.42
C TYR A 348 3.72 -85.90 -29.85
N LEU A 349 3.65 -84.67 -30.38
CA LEU A 349 4.01 -84.30 -31.75
C LEU A 349 3.43 -82.93 -32.12
N SER A 350 4.26 -82.19 -32.85
CA SER A 350 3.93 -81.03 -33.68
C SER A 350 3.80 -79.69 -32.94
N ASN A 351 4.89 -78.93 -32.95
CA ASN A 351 4.95 -77.70 -33.76
C ASN A 351 6.33 -77.04 -33.64
N ALA A 352 7.29 -77.52 -34.43
CA ALA A 352 8.41 -76.70 -34.88
C ALA A 352 8.26 -76.57 -36.40
N GLY A 353 7.41 -75.64 -36.82
CA GLY A 353 7.26 -75.24 -38.21
C GLY A 353 8.56 -74.61 -38.70
N ILE A 354 9.36 -75.41 -39.40
CA ILE A 354 10.47 -74.96 -40.25
C ILE A 354 9.89 -74.92 -41.66
N THR A 355 9.65 -73.73 -42.18
CA THR A 355 9.55 -73.49 -43.62
C THR A 355 10.75 -72.66 -44.02
N GLU A 356 11.50 -73.22 -44.97
CA GLU A 356 12.66 -72.65 -45.66
C GLU A 356 12.34 -71.35 -46.41
#